data_AF-A0AAQ0PNI2-F1
#
_entry.id   AF-A0AAQ0PNI2-F1
#
_cell.length_a   1.000
_cell.length_b   1.000
_cell.length_c   1.000
_cell.angle_alpha   90.00
_cell.angle_beta   90.00
_cell.angle_gamma   90.00
#
_symmetry.space_group_name_H-M   'P 1'
#
loop_
_entity.id
_entity.type
_entity.pdbx_description
1 polymer ?
#
loop_
_entity_poly.entity_id
_entity_poly.type
_entity_poly.pdbx_seq_one_letter_code
_entity_poly.pdbx_strand_id
1 'polypeptide(L)'
;MPKGGGSAVEFSYIFPDKDFFMMFDWWTDKGFQRCIDITPEWGRTIDVYLDDIGRINTTKTTPDVIARLKQCVGQPDPFRSHP
;
A
#
# COMPACT_ATOMS: atom_id res chain seq x y z
N MET A 1 -7.73 16.70 -6.09
CA MET A 1 -8.19 15.86 -4.95
C MET A 1 -8.67 16.78 -3.82
N PRO A 2 -9.63 16.37 -2.96
CA PRO A 2 -10.08 17.20 -1.84
C PRO A 2 -8.92 17.50 -0.88
N LYS A 3 -9.03 18.58 -0.11
CA LYS A 3 -7.97 19.15 0.76
C LYS A 3 -7.58 18.31 2.00
N GLY A 4 -7.88 17.01 2.04
CA GLY A 4 -7.57 16.13 3.17
C GLY A 4 -7.39 14.68 2.73
N GLY A 5 -6.56 13.93 3.47
CA GLY A 5 -6.41 12.49 3.29
C GLY A 5 -7.74 11.77 3.52
N GLY A 6 -8.17 10.95 2.57
CA GLY A 6 -9.39 10.15 2.67
C GLY A 6 -9.11 8.77 3.27
N SER A 7 -10.16 8.07 3.70
CA SER A 7 -10.12 6.63 3.98
C SER A 7 -10.92 5.88 2.93
N ALA A 8 -10.42 4.72 2.52
CA ALA A 8 -11.15 3.73 1.75
C ALA A 8 -11.20 2.44 2.59
N VAL A 9 -12.39 1.83 2.66
CA VAL A 9 -12.58 0.56 3.35
C VAL A 9 -13.18 -0.41 2.34
N GLU A 10 -12.49 -1.51 2.09
CA GLU A 10 -12.91 -2.56 1.17
C GLU A 10 -13.26 -3.82 1.98
N PHE A 11 -14.41 -4.43 1.68
CA PHE A 11 -14.87 -5.67 2.31
C PHE A 11 -14.84 -6.78 1.27
N SER A 12 -13.78 -7.59 1.29
CA SER A 12 -13.54 -8.65 0.31
C SER A 12 -13.41 -10.02 0.98
N TYR A 13 -13.55 -11.09 0.19
CA TYR A 13 -13.30 -12.46 0.65
C TYR A 13 -11.79 -12.71 0.74
N ILE A 14 -11.28 -12.86 1.97
CA ILE A 14 -9.89 -13.24 2.22
C ILE A 14 -9.84 -14.77 2.39
N PHE A 15 -9.29 -15.48 1.40
CA PHE A 15 -9.18 -16.94 1.45
C PHE A 15 -7.88 -17.36 2.15
N PRO A 16 -7.94 -18.22 3.18
CA PRO A 16 -6.75 -18.73 3.86
C PRO A 16 -5.95 -19.68 2.97
N ASP A 17 -5.12 -19.08 2.12
CA ASP A 17 -4.14 -19.75 1.28
C ASP A 17 -2.75 -19.12 1.49
N LYS A 18 -1.71 -19.96 1.42
CA LYS A 18 -0.30 -19.55 1.56
C LYS A 18 0.16 -18.61 0.43
N ASP A 19 -0.51 -18.67 -0.71
CA ASP A 19 -0.23 -17.89 -1.91
C ASP A 19 -1.18 -16.67 -2.01
N PHE A 20 -2.04 -16.45 -1.00
CA PHE A 20 -2.91 -15.26 -0.95
C PHE A 20 -2.09 -13.98 -0.80
N PHE A 21 -2.44 -12.96 -1.58
CA PHE A 21 -1.87 -11.63 -1.51
C PHE A 21 -2.95 -10.57 -1.70
N MET A 22 -2.67 -9.36 -1.23
CA MET A 22 -3.48 -8.18 -1.50
C MET A 22 -2.65 -7.19 -2.32
N MET A 23 -3.26 -6.66 -3.37
CA MET A 23 -2.70 -5.59 -4.19
C MET A 23 -3.46 -4.30 -3.90
N PHE A 24 -2.73 -3.23 -3.63
CA PHE A 24 -3.29 -1.90 -3.42
C PHE A 24 -2.82 -0.99 -4.55
N ASP A 25 -3.77 -0.52 -5.35
CA ASP A 25 -3.56 0.50 -6.38
C ASP A 25 -4.13 1.84 -5.91
N TRP A 26 -3.35 2.91 -6.02
CA TRP A 26 -3.84 4.25 -5.73
C TRP A 26 -3.16 5.31 -6.60
N TRP A 27 -3.77 6.50 -6.66
CA TRP A 27 -3.25 7.64 -7.41
C TRP A 27 -2.60 8.66 -6.48
N THR A 28 -1.49 9.27 -6.90
CA THR A 28 -0.88 10.40 -6.19
C THR A 28 -1.49 11.73 -6.63
N ASP A 29 -1.19 12.80 -5.89
CA ASP A 29 -1.53 14.19 -6.24
C ASP A 29 -1.05 14.60 -7.65
N LYS A 30 0.08 14.05 -8.10
CA LYS A 30 0.65 14.21 -9.44
C LYS A 30 0.03 13.29 -10.51
N GLY A 31 -0.98 12.51 -10.17
CA GLY A 31 -1.67 11.62 -11.12
C GLY A 31 -0.87 10.39 -11.52
N PHE A 32 0.11 9.96 -10.73
CA PHE A 32 0.81 8.69 -10.96
C PHE A 32 0.11 7.57 -10.21
N GLN A 33 -0.11 6.43 -10.89
CA GLN A 33 -0.54 5.20 -10.24
C GLN A 33 0.62 4.60 -9.45
N ARG A 34 0.37 4.27 -8.20
CA ARG A 34 1.25 3.49 -7.32
C ARG A 34 0.57 2.16 -7.03
N CYS A 35 1.39 1.13 -6.93
CA CYS A 35 0.95 -0.22 -6.67
C CYS A 35 1.89 -0.88 -5.66
N ILE A 36 1.31 -1.56 -4.66
CA ILE A 36 2.02 -2.49 -3.80
C ILE A 36 1.28 -3.80 -3.67
N ASP A 37 2.07 -4.86 -3.54
CA ASP A 37 1.61 -6.17 -3.13
C ASP A 37 2.01 -6.41 -1.68
N ILE A 38 1.14 -7.05 -0.90
CA ILE A 38 1.46 -7.52 0.44
C ILE A 38 0.86 -8.90 0.68
N THR A 39 1.66 -9.80 1.25
CA THR A 39 1.15 -11.06 1.80
C THR A 39 0.67 -10.80 3.23
N PRO A 40 -0.62 -10.94 3.55
CA PRO A 40 -1.14 -10.68 4.90
C PRO A 40 -0.70 -11.74 5.92
N GLU A 41 -0.73 -11.36 7.20
CA GLU A 41 -0.61 -12.29 8.32
C GLU A 41 -2.01 -12.48 8.91
N TRP A 42 -2.43 -13.73 9.08
CA TRP A 42 -3.77 -14.06 9.56
C TRP A 42 -4.03 -13.51 10.96
N GLY A 43 -5.21 -12.88 11.14
CA GLY A 43 -5.65 -12.36 12.43
C GLY A 43 -4.97 -11.06 12.87
N ARG A 44 -4.24 -10.39 11.98
CA ARG A 44 -3.57 -9.11 12.29
C ARG A 44 -4.07 -8.00 11.36
N THR A 45 -4.29 -6.82 11.93
CA THR A 45 -4.48 -5.58 11.17
C THR A 45 -3.18 -5.22 10.47
N ILE A 46 -3.29 -4.69 9.25
CA ILE A 46 -2.16 -4.18 8.46
C ILE A 46 -2.46 -2.72 8.16
N ASP A 47 -1.68 -1.83 8.76
CA ASP A 47 -1.78 -0.40 8.54
C ASP A 47 -0.66 0.08 7.60
N VAL A 48 -1.03 0.56 6.42
CA VAL A 48 -0.11 1.21 5.47
C VAL A 48 -0.51 2.68 5.37
N TYR A 49 0.38 3.56 5.81
CA TYR A 49 0.12 5.00 5.79
C TYR A 49 0.69 5.65 4.55
N LEU A 50 -0.05 6.59 3.96
CA LEU A 50 0.45 7.45 2.91
C LEU A 50 0.88 8.81 3.49
N ASP A 51 1.90 9.42 2.89
CA ASP A 51 2.26 10.82 3.14
C ASP A 51 1.36 11.78 2.36
N ASP A 52 1.61 13.08 2.49
CA ASP A 52 0.82 14.16 1.90
C ASP A 52 0.85 14.20 0.37
N ILE A 53 1.80 13.50 -0.26
CA ILE A 53 1.94 13.37 -1.72
C ILE A 53 1.64 11.93 -2.20
N GLY A 54 1.06 11.10 -1.33
CA GLY A 54 0.59 9.76 -1.68
C GLY A 54 1.71 8.71 -1.82
N ARG A 55 2.86 8.87 -1.16
CA ARG A 55 3.90 7.83 -1.03
C ARG A 55 3.73 7.08 0.28
N ILE A 56 4.32 5.89 0.39
CA ILE A 56 4.32 5.19 1.68
C ILE A 56 5.09 6.00 2.71
N ASN A 57 4.41 6.31 3.81
CA ASN A 57 5.00 6.97 4.96
C ASN A 57 5.74 5.93 5.81
N THR A 58 7.06 5.84 5.62
CA THR A 58 7.93 4.89 6.34
C THR A 58 8.17 5.24 7.80
N THR A 59 7.77 6.45 8.25
CA THR A 59 7.86 6.84 9.67
C THR A 59 6.62 6.46 10.46
N LYS A 60 5.46 6.33 9.78
CA LYS A 60 4.18 5.91 10.39
C LYS A 60 3.86 4.43 10.16
N THR A 61 4.31 3.85 9.04
CA THR A 61 4.14 2.42 8.75
C THR A 61 5.15 1.62 9.54
N THR A 62 4.71 0.55 10.21
CA THR A 62 5.60 -0.23 11.07
C THR A 62 6.67 -0.97 10.25
N PRO A 63 7.90 -1.16 10.79
CA PRO A 63 8.98 -1.81 10.05
C PRO A 63 8.66 -3.23 9.58
N ASP A 64 7.87 -3.99 10.34
CA ASP A 64 7.45 -5.34 9.98
C ASP A 64 6.49 -5.35 8.77
N VAL A 65 5.58 -4.37 8.69
CA VAL A 65 4.72 -4.19 7.51
C VAL A 65 5.56 -3.76 6.32
N ILE A 66 6.47 -2.78 6.48
CA ILE A 66 7.37 -2.31 5.40
C ILE A 66 8.16 -3.48 4.80
N ALA A 67 8.71 -4.38 5.64
CA ALA A 67 9.49 -5.52 5.18
C ALA A 67 8.68 -6.52 4.32
N ARG A 68 7.34 -6.47 4.39
CA ARG A 68 6.43 -7.34 3.64
C ARG A 68 5.85 -6.68 2.40
N LEU A 69 5.97 -5.36 2.26
CA LEU A 69 5.53 -4.63 1.07
C LEU A 69 6.44 -4.98 -0.11
N LYS A 70 5.83 -5.36 -1.22
CA LYS A 70 6.51 -5.72 -2.47
C LYS A 70 6.06 -4.76 -3.57
N GLN A 71 7.00 -4.44 -4.46
CA GLN A 71 6.68 -3.77 -5.72
C GLN A 71 5.85 -4.71 -6.59
N CYS A 72 4.75 -4.20 -7.15
CA CYS A 72 3.97 -4.94 -8.12
C CYS A 72 4.77 -5.21 -9.41
N VAL A 73 4.57 -6.38 -10.02
CA VAL A 73 5.28 -6.76 -11.24
C VAL A 73 5.00 -5.75 -12.37
N GLY A 74 6.07 -5.23 -12.98
CA GLY A 74 5.97 -4.27 -14.10
C GLY A 74 5.62 -2.83 -13.70
N GLN A 75 5.39 -2.54 -12.42
CA GLN A 75 5.13 -1.19 -11.93
C GLN A 75 6.42 -0.49 -11.47
N PRO A 76 6.46 0.85 -11.40
CA PRO A 76 7.59 1.57 -10.80
C PRO A 76 7.78 1.22 -9.33
N ASP A 77 9.02 1.32 -8.83
CA ASP A 77 9.33 1.13 -7.41
C ASP A 77 8.44 2.05 -6.54
N PRO A 78 7.60 1.49 -5.63
CA PRO A 78 6.66 2.24 -4.81
C PRO A 78 7.35 3.14 -3.79
N PHE A 79 8.61 2.86 -3.44
CA PHE A 79 9.43 3.66 -2.53
C PHE A 79 10.25 4.72 -3.25
N ARG A 80 10.38 4.65 -4.58
CA ARG A 80 11.19 5.59 -5.34
C ARG A 80 10.56 6.98 -5.36
N SER A 81 11.33 7.93 -4.83
CA SER A 81 11.18 9.36 -5.11
C SER A 81 11.58 9.61 -6.56
N HIS A 82 10.61 9.91 -7.43
CA HIS A 82 10.92 10.60 -8.67
C HIS A 82 11.28 12.06 -8.36
N PRO A 83 12.25 12.67 -9.08
CA PRO A 83 12.52 14.10 -9.01
C PRO A 83 11.29 14.94 -9.37
#